data_AF-A0A195CI55-F1
#
_entry.id   AF-A0A195CI55-F1
#
_cell.length_a   1.000
_cell.length_b   1.000
_cell.length_c   1.000
_cell.angle_alpha   90.00
_cell.angle_beta   90.00
_cell.angle_gamma   90.00
#
_symmetry.space_group_name_H-M   'P 1'
#
loop_
_entity.id
_entity.type
_entity.pdbx_description
1 polymer ?
#
loop_
_entity_poly.entity_id
_entity_poly.type
_entity_poly.pdbx_seq_one_letter_code
_entity_poly.pdbx_strand_id
1 'polypeptide(L)'
;MEDFVPTRSSQVKKIATSDYICVHYTAPKKKVKSTDDLDNKDKLKESTKQTPAELKQQQEKEMKKLRYEIIKFGMSGFEKPKARKAKVELAISLGAIPPKNRRMNYNALKTRQKIEKEKKKEEGHKSKSRFASSQLKPKSKKTRKKDSSILQVYGKVPKNILQNKKTSKSKKRVSET
;
A
#
# COMPACT_ATOMS: atom_id res chain seq x y z
N MET A 1 46.00 -45.46 -66.09
CA MET A 1 44.53 -45.37 -66.29
C MET A 1 44.11 -44.00 -65.78
N GLU A 2 44.18 -42.97 -66.62
CA GLU A 2 44.01 -41.57 -66.19
C GLU A 2 42.94 -40.79 -66.98
N ASP A 3 42.20 -41.45 -67.89
CA ASP A 3 41.20 -40.80 -68.75
C ASP A 3 39.75 -40.98 -68.27
N PHE A 4 39.50 -40.92 -66.96
CA PHE A 4 38.12 -40.93 -66.45
C PHE A 4 37.54 -39.51 -66.43
N VAL A 5 36.69 -39.18 -67.41
CA VAL A 5 35.97 -37.90 -67.45
C VAL A 5 34.75 -37.98 -66.53
N PRO A 6 34.73 -37.24 -65.40
CA PRO A 6 33.65 -37.35 -64.43
C PRO A 6 32.35 -36.76 -64.99
N THR A 7 31.25 -37.50 -64.84
CA THR A 7 29.92 -37.03 -65.23
C THR A 7 29.40 -35.97 -64.25
N ARG A 8 28.50 -35.11 -64.73
CA ARG A 8 27.94 -33.97 -63.96
C ARG A 8 27.30 -34.40 -62.63
N SER A 9 26.66 -35.57 -62.58
CA SER A 9 26.06 -36.14 -61.35
C SER A 9 27.10 -36.65 -60.34
N SER A 10 28.28 -37.06 -60.78
CA SER A 10 29.37 -37.49 -59.90
C SER A 10 30.00 -36.31 -59.13
N GLN A 11 29.94 -35.10 -59.69
CA GLN A 11 30.47 -33.88 -59.06
C GLN A 11 29.53 -33.35 -57.97
N VAL A 12 28.21 -33.49 -58.13
CA VAL A 12 27.21 -33.02 -57.15
C VAL A 12 27.37 -33.71 -55.79
N LYS A 13 27.76 -34.99 -55.77
CA LYS A 13 27.98 -35.74 -54.51
C LYS A 13 29.18 -35.23 -53.70
N LYS A 14 30.20 -34.66 -54.36
CA LYS A 14 31.39 -34.09 -53.68
C LYS A 14 31.07 -32.74 -53.00
N ILE A 15 30.20 -31.94 -53.63
CA ILE A 15 29.76 -30.64 -53.09
C ILE A 15 28.87 -30.84 -51.85
N ALA A 16 28.02 -31.87 -51.85
CA ALA A 16 27.16 -32.18 -50.71
C ALA A 16 27.93 -32.48 -49.41
N THR A 17 29.16 -33.00 -49.49
CA THR A 17 30.00 -33.24 -48.31
C THR A 17 30.78 -32.02 -47.85
N SER A 18 31.11 -31.06 -48.74
CA SER A 18 31.83 -29.84 -48.36
C SER A 18 30.94 -28.81 -47.68
N ASP A 19 29.65 -28.77 -48.04
CA ASP A 19 28.73 -27.71 -47.62
C ASP A 19 27.92 -28.09 -46.37
N TYR A 20 28.33 -29.14 -45.66
CA TYR A 20 27.66 -29.59 -44.44
C TYR A 20 28.03 -28.69 -43.25
N ILE A 21 27.09 -27.84 -42.83
CA ILE A 21 27.23 -27.00 -41.65
C ILE A 21 26.38 -27.60 -40.51
N CYS A 22 27.04 -28.25 -39.55
CA CYS A 22 26.41 -28.69 -38.32
C CYS A 22 26.36 -27.53 -37.31
N VAL A 23 25.18 -26.95 -37.10
CA VAL A 23 24.96 -25.90 -36.09
C VAL A 23 24.32 -26.53 -34.86
N HIS A 24 25.09 -26.68 -33.79
CA HIS A 24 24.59 -27.19 -32.51
C HIS A 24 24.13 -26.05 -31.60
N TYR A 25 22.84 -25.97 -31.32
CA TYR A 25 22.28 -24.97 -30.39
C TYR A 25 22.15 -25.54 -28.98
N THR A 26 22.73 -24.86 -28.00
CA THR A 26 22.50 -25.15 -26.58
C THR A 26 21.46 -24.18 -26.02
N ALA A 27 20.36 -24.71 -25.47
CA ALA A 27 19.36 -23.88 -24.83
C ALA A 27 19.94 -23.18 -23.57
N PRO A 28 19.73 -21.86 -23.39
CA PRO A 28 20.18 -21.17 -22.19
C PRO A 28 19.43 -21.69 -20.97
N LYS A 29 20.14 -22.33 -20.03
CA LYS A 29 19.55 -22.76 -18.76
C LYS A 29 19.19 -21.53 -17.93
N LYS A 30 17.96 -21.49 -17.39
CA LYS A 30 17.56 -20.45 -16.44
C LYS A 30 18.50 -20.51 -15.23
N LYS A 31 19.07 -19.37 -14.85
CA LYS A 31 19.77 -19.23 -13.56
C LYS A 31 18.76 -19.55 -12.46
N VAL A 32 18.91 -20.70 -11.83
CA VAL A 32 18.24 -20.98 -10.56
C VAL A 32 18.81 -19.95 -9.58
N LYS A 33 17.94 -19.11 -9.00
CA LYS A 33 18.35 -18.26 -7.88
C LYS A 33 18.75 -19.24 -6.78
N SER A 34 20.03 -19.36 -6.50
CA SER A 34 20.52 -20.07 -5.32
C SER A 34 19.83 -19.46 -4.12
N THR A 35 19.04 -20.27 -3.42
CA THR A 35 18.54 -19.95 -2.09
C THR A 35 19.60 -20.26 -1.03
N ASP A 36 20.87 -20.02 -1.35
CA ASP A 36 22.03 -20.38 -0.53
C ASP A 36 22.70 -19.15 0.12
N ASP A 37 21.99 -18.03 0.22
CA ASP A 37 22.46 -16.85 0.96
C ASP A 37 22.01 -16.86 2.44
N LEU A 38 21.78 -18.04 3.03
CA LEU A 38 21.41 -18.15 4.46
C LEU A 38 22.35 -19.00 5.33
N ASP A 39 23.31 -19.74 4.78
CA ASP A 39 24.09 -20.71 5.56
C ASP A 39 25.58 -20.38 5.71
N ASN A 40 26.00 -19.12 5.56
CA ASN A 40 27.42 -18.78 5.62
C ASN A 40 27.78 -17.51 6.42
N LYS A 41 27.36 -17.44 7.69
CA LYS A 41 27.88 -16.43 8.64
C LYS A 41 28.12 -16.90 10.08
N ASP A 42 28.08 -18.20 10.37
CA ASP A 42 28.30 -18.71 11.74
C ASP A 42 29.61 -19.53 11.86
N LYS A 43 30.63 -19.21 11.06
CA LYS A 43 31.99 -19.71 11.31
C LYS A 43 32.98 -18.56 11.44
N LEU A 44 33.65 -18.58 12.59
CA LEU A 44 34.86 -17.86 12.95
C LEU A 44 34.68 -16.41 13.42
N LYS A 45 34.39 -16.24 14.71
CA LYS A 45 35.02 -15.19 15.51
C LYS A 45 35.56 -15.78 16.79
N GLU A 46 36.82 -16.11 16.70
CA GLU A 46 37.70 -16.48 17.81
C GLU A 46 37.64 -15.44 18.93
N SER A 47 37.83 -15.95 20.15
CA SER A 47 37.92 -15.28 21.44
C SER A 47 38.73 -13.99 21.43
N THR A 48 38.11 -12.90 20.98
CA THR A 48 38.58 -11.54 21.22
C THR A 48 37.74 -11.00 22.37
N LYS A 49 38.38 -10.53 23.45
CA LYS A 49 37.71 -10.01 24.66
C LYS A 49 36.73 -8.90 24.26
N GLN A 50 35.45 -9.24 24.16
CA GLN A 50 34.43 -8.32 23.70
C GLN A 50 34.16 -7.27 24.78
N THR A 51 34.10 -6.02 24.36
CA THR A 51 33.76 -4.90 25.22
C THR A 51 32.30 -5.08 25.69
N PRO A 52 31.90 -4.70 26.92
CA PRO A 52 30.50 -4.82 27.37
C PRO A 52 29.49 -4.13 26.44
N ALA A 53 29.92 -3.12 25.68
CA ALA A 53 29.11 -2.49 24.63
C ALA A 53 28.88 -3.41 23.41
N GLU A 54 29.86 -4.22 23.02
CA GLU A 54 29.76 -5.14 21.89
C GLU A 54 28.87 -6.33 22.22
N LEU A 55 28.92 -6.84 23.46
CA LEU A 55 28.02 -7.89 23.94
C LEU A 55 26.55 -7.45 23.85
N LYS A 56 26.25 -6.21 24.26
CA LYS A 56 24.89 -5.64 24.12
C LYS A 56 24.45 -5.57 22.66
N GLN A 57 25.32 -5.13 21.76
CA GLN A 57 25.00 -5.08 20.32
C GLN A 57 24.79 -6.48 19.73
N GLN A 58 25.52 -7.50 20.18
CA GLN A 58 25.32 -8.88 19.77
C GLN A 58 23.98 -9.42 20.26
N GLN A 59 23.66 -9.18 21.53
CA GLN A 59 22.36 -9.54 22.09
C GLN A 59 21.21 -8.86 21.34
N GLU A 60 21.33 -7.57 21.00
CA GLU A 60 20.31 -6.88 20.19
C GLU A 60 20.15 -7.47 18.78
N LYS A 61 21.26 -7.88 18.15
CA LYS A 61 21.23 -8.56 16.84
C LYS A 61 20.56 -9.93 16.93
N GLU A 62 20.87 -10.71 17.96
CA GLU A 62 20.23 -11.99 18.25
C GLU A 62 18.72 -11.81 18.50
N MET A 63 18.34 -10.85 19.34
CA MET A 63 16.94 -10.54 19.61
C MET A 63 16.21 -10.08 18.34
N LYS A 64 16.86 -9.32 17.46
CA LYS A 64 16.29 -8.92 16.16
C LYS A 64 16.08 -10.13 15.24
N LYS A 65 17.02 -11.07 15.20
CA LYS A 65 16.91 -12.33 14.45
C LYS A 65 15.74 -13.17 14.99
N LEU A 66 15.68 -13.37 16.30
CA LEU A 66 14.60 -14.11 16.97
C LEU A 66 13.22 -13.50 16.71
N ARG A 67 13.08 -12.17 16.81
CA ARG A 67 11.82 -11.47 16.49
C ARG A 67 11.38 -11.75 15.05
N TYR A 68 12.31 -11.71 14.10
CA TYR A 68 12.01 -12.03 12.70
C TYR A 68 11.57 -13.49 12.52
N GLU A 69 12.24 -14.44 13.17
CA GLU A 69 11.90 -15.86 13.13
C GLU A 69 10.50 -16.14 13.71
N ILE A 70 10.17 -15.52 14.84
CA ILE A 70 8.84 -15.61 15.45
C ILE A 70 7.77 -15.11 14.47
N ILE A 71 7.98 -13.95 13.85
CA ILE A 71 7.04 -13.41 12.86
C ILE A 71 6.89 -14.35 11.66
N LYS A 72 8.02 -14.85 11.12
CA LYS A 72 8.05 -15.80 10.00
C LYS A 72 7.28 -17.08 10.34
N PHE A 73 7.46 -17.61 11.55
CA PHE A 73 6.76 -18.78 12.05
C PHE A 73 5.26 -18.53 12.17
N GLY A 74 4.85 -17.41 12.78
CA GLY A 74 3.44 -17.02 12.89
C GLY A 74 2.75 -16.90 11.54
N MET A 75 3.45 -16.44 10.51
CA MET A 75 2.92 -16.36 9.14
C MET A 75 2.78 -17.71 8.43
N SER A 76 3.49 -18.75 8.88
CA SER A 76 3.44 -20.09 8.27
C SER A 76 2.09 -20.77 8.48
N GLY A 77 1.36 -20.42 9.53
CA GLY A 77 0.03 -20.96 9.83
C GLY A 77 -1.11 -20.32 9.02
N PHE A 78 -0.84 -19.31 8.19
CA PHE A 78 -1.89 -18.60 7.45
C PHE A 78 -2.25 -19.28 6.13
N GLU A 79 -3.53 -19.19 5.74
CA GLU A 79 -3.98 -19.54 4.40
C GLU A 79 -3.21 -18.75 3.34
N LYS A 80 -2.94 -19.36 2.18
CA LYS A 80 -2.15 -18.78 1.07
C LYS A 80 -2.44 -17.29 0.78
N PRO A 81 -3.69 -16.81 0.65
CA PRO A 81 -3.93 -15.39 0.38
C PRO A 81 -3.57 -14.47 1.55
N LYS A 82 -3.82 -14.89 2.80
CA LYS A 82 -3.49 -14.14 4.01
C LYS A 82 -1.98 -14.13 4.26
N ALA A 83 -1.32 -15.28 4.05
CA ALA A 83 0.14 -15.40 4.14
C ALA A 83 0.85 -14.44 3.16
N ARG A 84 0.36 -14.31 1.93
CA ARG A 84 0.91 -13.35 0.94
C ARG A 84 0.78 -11.90 1.40
N LYS A 85 -0.36 -11.51 1.97
CA LYS A 85 -0.59 -10.16 2.50
C LYS A 85 0.36 -9.86 3.66
N ALA A 86 0.44 -10.77 4.63
CA ALA A 86 1.35 -10.64 5.77
C ALA A 86 2.82 -10.53 5.35
N LYS A 87 3.24 -11.27 4.30
CA LYS A 87 4.60 -11.15 3.73
C LYS A 87 4.88 -9.77 3.16
N VAL A 88 3.92 -9.21 2.42
CA VAL A 88 4.05 -7.86 1.85
C VAL A 88 4.07 -6.82 2.97
N GLU A 89 3.21 -6.93 3.97
CA GLU A 89 3.16 -6.03 5.12
C GLU A 89 4.46 -6.07 5.94
N LEU A 90 5.03 -7.26 6.18
CA LEU A 90 6.32 -7.42 6.82
C LEU A 90 7.43 -6.74 6.00
N ALA A 91 7.47 -6.96 4.68
CA ALA A 91 8.46 -6.34 3.82
C ALA A 91 8.36 -4.81 3.88
N ILE A 92 7.15 -4.24 3.84
CA ILE A 92 6.92 -2.79 3.97
C ILE A 92 7.42 -2.29 5.32
N SER A 93 7.14 -3.02 6.41
CA SER A 93 7.60 -2.66 7.76
C SER A 93 9.13 -2.66 7.89
N LEU A 94 9.81 -3.52 7.12
CA LEU A 94 11.27 -3.56 7.00
C LEU A 94 11.83 -2.48 6.06
N GLY A 95 10.98 -1.63 5.49
CA GLY A 95 11.36 -0.52 4.61
C GLY A 95 11.27 -0.81 3.12
N ALA A 96 10.68 -1.94 2.70
CA ALA A 96 10.42 -2.19 1.29
C ALA A 96 9.36 -1.21 0.73
N ILE A 97 9.51 -0.84 -0.53
CA ILE A 97 8.56 0.03 -1.21
C ILE A 97 7.25 -0.75 -1.44
N PRO A 98 6.08 -0.20 -1.03
CA PRO A 98 4.80 -0.88 -1.21
C PRO A 98 4.48 -1.10 -2.70
N PRO A 99 3.79 -2.20 -3.05
CA PRO A 99 3.46 -2.49 -4.43
C PRO A 99 2.55 -1.41 -5.04
N LYS A 100 2.81 -1.05 -6.29
CA LYS A 100 2.02 -0.04 -7.01
C LYS A 100 0.59 -0.55 -7.26
N ASN A 101 -0.38 0.34 -7.09
CA ASN A 101 -1.77 0.06 -7.41
C ASN A 101 -1.94 -0.20 -8.92
N ARG A 102 -2.80 -1.17 -9.26
CA ARG A 102 -3.15 -1.44 -10.66
C ARG A 102 -3.81 -0.21 -11.28
N ARG A 103 -3.42 0.13 -12.52
CA ARG A 103 -4.06 1.22 -13.27
C ARG A 103 -5.55 0.89 -13.48
N MET A 104 -6.41 1.85 -13.19
CA MET A 104 -7.86 1.72 -13.37
C MET A 104 -8.44 3.02 -13.92
N ASN A 105 -9.58 2.94 -14.63
CA ASN A 105 -10.32 4.12 -15.07
C ASN A 105 -10.80 4.93 -13.85
N TYR A 106 -10.70 6.25 -13.92
CA TYR A 106 -11.05 7.17 -12.83
C TYR A 106 -12.50 7.03 -12.36
N ASN A 107 -13.44 6.88 -13.29
CA ASN A 107 -14.85 6.74 -12.96
C ASN A 107 -15.10 5.45 -12.15
N ALA A 108 -14.45 4.34 -12.55
CA ALA A 108 -14.51 3.07 -11.83
C ALA A 108 -13.81 3.12 -10.45
N LEU A 109 -12.75 3.92 -10.33
CA LEU A 109 -12.07 4.13 -9.04
C LEU A 109 -12.95 4.93 -8.07
N LYS A 110 -13.62 5.97 -8.55
CA LYS A 110 -14.57 6.77 -7.76
C LYS A 110 -15.73 5.93 -7.24
N THR A 111 -16.34 5.09 -8.09
CA THR A 111 -17.47 4.24 -7.67
C THR A 111 -17.05 3.23 -6.61
N ARG A 112 -15.90 2.56 -6.79
CA ARG A 112 -15.33 1.66 -5.76
C ARG A 112 -15.10 2.34 -4.43
N GLN A 113 -14.51 3.55 -4.42
CA GLN A 113 -14.28 4.29 -3.19
C GLN A 113 -15.57 4.67 -2.47
N LYS A 114 -16.66 5.01 -3.20
CA LYS A 114 -17.96 5.29 -2.59
C LYS A 114 -18.52 4.04 -1.90
N ILE A 115 -18.53 2.91 -2.62
CA ILE A 115 -19.01 1.62 -2.10
C ILE A 115 -18.20 1.18 -0.87
N GLU A 116 -16.86 1.27 -0.91
CA GLU A 116 -16.02 0.92 0.24
C GLU A 116 -16.27 1.82 1.45
N LYS A 117 -16.50 3.13 1.25
CA LYS A 117 -16.85 4.05 2.34
C LYS A 117 -18.19 3.71 2.96
N GLU A 118 -19.18 3.33 2.15
CA GLU A 118 -20.50 2.90 2.63
C GLU A 118 -20.39 1.59 3.43
N LYS A 119 -19.71 0.57 2.89
CA LYS A 119 -19.45 -0.69 3.61
C LYS A 119 -18.73 -0.49 4.95
N LYS A 120 -17.70 0.36 4.98
CA LYS A 120 -16.98 0.69 6.22
C LYS A 120 -17.85 1.40 7.25
N LYS A 121 -18.79 2.26 6.81
CA LYS A 121 -19.77 2.88 7.70
C LYS A 121 -20.69 1.81 8.29
N GLU A 122 -21.26 0.94 7.45
CA GLU A 122 -22.15 -0.14 7.91
C GLU A 122 -21.47 -1.11 8.88
N GLU A 123 -20.27 -1.60 8.56
CA GLU A 123 -19.46 -2.46 9.44
C GLU A 123 -19.06 -1.74 10.73
N GLY A 124 -18.72 -0.44 10.62
CA GLY A 124 -18.45 0.42 11.77
C GLY A 124 -19.66 0.60 12.68
N HIS A 125 -20.88 0.70 12.14
CA HIS A 125 -22.10 0.77 12.93
C HIS A 125 -22.43 -0.58 13.61
N LYS A 126 -22.25 -1.70 12.90
CA LYS A 126 -22.47 -3.05 13.44
C LYS A 126 -21.48 -3.42 14.54
N SER A 127 -20.19 -3.08 14.36
CA SER A 127 -19.13 -3.35 15.37
C SER A 127 -19.22 -2.41 16.58
N LYS A 128 -19.52 -1.12 16.37
CA LYS A 128 -19.76 -0.17 17.48
C LYS A 128 -21.03 -0.51 18.24
N SER A 129 -22.07 -1.05 17.62
CA SER A 129 -23.29 -1.47 18.35
C SER A 129 -23.00 -2.51 19.45
N ARG A 130 -22.05 -3.44 19.22
CA ARG A 130 -21.75 -4.53 20.18
C ARG A 130 -20.79 -4.13 21.31
N PHE A 131 -19.93 -3.13 21.11
CA PHE A 131 -18.92 -2.70 22.09
C PHE A 131 -19.06 -1.24 22.58
N ALA A 132 -19.80 -0.38 21.86
CA ALA A 132 -19.95 1.02 22.25
C ALA A 132 -21.08 1.25 23.27
N SER A 133 -22.01 0.29 23.45
CA SER A 133 -23.04 0.42 24.48
C SER A 133 -22.50 0.30 25.91
N SER A 134 -21.40 -0.43 26.12
CA SER A 134 -20.84 -0.66 27.47
C SER A 134 -19.78 0.35 27.90
N GLN A 135 -19.18 1.12 26.98
CA GLN A 135 -18.11 2.08 27.30
C GLN A 135 -18.51 3.56 27.21
N LEU A 136 -19.71 3.87 26.72
CA LEU A 136 -20.20 5.24 26.67
C LEU A 136 -20.91 5.61 27.97
N LYS A 137 -20.14 5.99 29.00
CA LYS A 137 -20.70 6.89 30.01
C LYS A 137 -21.09 8.19 29.30
N PRO A 138 -22.34 8.68 29.39
CA PRO A 138 -22.69 9.96 28.81
C PRO A 138 -21.96 11.05 29.59
N LYS A 139 -20.79 11.48 29.11
CA LYS A 139 -20.23 12.77 29.50
C LYS A 139 -21.19 13.81 28.93
N SER A 140 -22.06 14.36 29.78
CA SER A 140 -22.90 15.50 29.43
C SER A 140 -22.00 16.59 28.85
N LYS A 141 -22.08 16.81 27.54
CA LYS A 141 -21.40 17.93 26.90
C LYS A 141 -22.12 19.17 27.39
N LYS A 142 -21.55 19.86 28.39
CA LYS A 142 -21.96 21.21 28.77
C LYS A 142 -21.82 22.06 27.50
N THR A 143 -22.94 22.39 26.87
CA THR A 143 -23.00 23.24 25.70
C THR A 143 -22.41 24.59 26.08
N ARG A 144 -21.14 24.83 25.73
CA ARG A 144 -20.59 26.18 25.80
C ARG A 144 -21.34 26.99 24.75
N LYS A 145 -22.28 27.83 25.20
CA LYS A 145 -22.94 28.81 24.33
C LYS A 145 -21.85 29.66 23.68
N LYS A 146 -21.89 29.75 22.35
CA LYS A 146 -20.99 30.60 21.57
C LYS A 146 -21.44 32.05 21.74
N ASP A 147 -21.12 32.64 22.88
CA ASP A 147 -21.27 34.08 23.11
C ASP A 147 -19.86 34.68 23.24
N SER A 148 -19.05 34.60 22.17
CA SER A 148 -17.72 35.23 22.10
C SER A 148 -17.70 36.33 21.04
N SER A 149 -18.70 37.20 21.08
CA SER A 149 -18.71 38.42 20.27
C SER A 149 -18.55 39.64 21.18
N ILE A 150 -17.69 40.57 20.78
CA ILE A 150 -17.45 41.90 21.41
C ILE A 150 -18.74 42.65 21.81
N LEU A 151 -19.86 42.35 21.15
CA LEU A 151 -21.20 42.87 21.47
C LEU A 151 -21.73 42.52 22.88
N GLN A 152 -21.08 41.65 23.65
CA GLN A 152 -21.51 41.34 25.02
C GLN A 152 -21.29 42.54 25.97
N VAL A 153 -20.28 43.38 25.73
CA VAL A 153 -20.00 44.59 26.51
C VAL A 153 -21.05 45.67 26.31
N TYR A 154 -21.63 45.74 25.11
CA TYR A 154 -22.54 46.82 24.70
C TYR A 154 -24.01 46.38 24.57
N GLY A 155 -24.34 45.12 24.88
CA GLY A 155 -25.70 44.58 24.84
C GLY A 155 -26.20 44.25 23.42
N LYS A 156 -27.10 43.26 23.32
CA LYS A 156 -27.75 42.89 22.04
C LYS A 156 -28.87 43.89 21.72
N VAL A 157 -28.71 44.68 20.66
CA VAL A 157 -29.78 45.55 20.14
C VAL A 157 -30.84 44.72 19.41
N PRO A 158 -32.14 44.81 19.76
CA PRO A 158 -33.19 44.08 19.06
C PRO A 158 -33.38 44.62 17.64
N LYS A 159 -33.44 43.72 16.64
CA LYS A 159 -33.53 44.04 15.20
C LYS A 159 -34.81 44.78 14.79
N ASN A 160 -35.79 44.86 15.69
CA ASN A 160 -37.11 45.44 15.43
C ASN A 160 -37.10 46.97 15.38
N ILE A 161 -36.01 47.63 15.83
CA ILE A 161 -35.90 49.09 15.85
C ILE A 161 -35.69 49.67 14.44
N LEU A 162 -35.13 48.90 13.50
CA LEU A 162 -34.79 49.38 12.16
C LEU A 162 -35.93 49.25 11.13
N GLN A 163 -37.00 48.53 11.43
CA GLN A 163 -38.09 48.27 10.47
C GLN A 163 -39.16 49.37 10.44
N ASN A 164 -39.34 50.13 11.53
CA ASN A 164 -40.44 51.11 11.65
C ASN A 164 -40.18 52.48 11.00
N LYS A 165 -39.02 52.70 10.38
CA LYS A 165 -38.71 53.99 9.72
C LYS A 165 -39.00 54.04 8.22
N LYS A 166 -39.39 52.92 7.59
CA LYS A 166 -39.59 52.85 6.13
C LYS A 166 -41.04 53.03 5.65
N THR A 167 -42.03 52.96 6.53
CA THR A 167 -43.45 52.88 6.12
C THR A 167 -44.24 54.18 6.18
N SER A 168 -43.67 55.30 6.66
CA SER A 168 -44.43 56.56 6.83
C SER A 168 -44.36 57.58 5.68
N LYS A 169 -43.80 57.24 4.51
CA LYS A 169 -43.58 58.24 3.42
C LYS A 169 -44.36 58.06 2.11
N SER A 170 -45.27 57.11 1.97
CA SER A 170 -46.01 56.99 0.71
C SER A 170 -47.45 56.52 0.92
N LYS A 171 -48.37 57.47 1.09
CA LYS A 171 -49.72 57.48 0.50
C LYS A 171 -50.44 58.77 0.91
N LYS A 172 -50.05 59.86 0.25
CA LYS A 172 -50.86 61.07 0.09
C LYS A 172 -50.87 61.40 -1.40
N ARG A 173 -51.91 60.95 -2.11
CA ARG A 173 -52.61 61.73 -3.14
C ARG A 173 -53.82 60.94 -3.65
N VAL A 174 -54.90 61.69 -3.71
CA VAL A 174 -56.29 61.39 -4.03
C VAL A 174 -56.54 61.85 -5.48
N SER A 175 -57.67 61.38 -6.02
CA SER A 175 -58.56 61.96 -7.06
C SER A 175 -58.20 61.92 -8.54
N GLU A 176 -59.28 61.57 -9.28
CA GLU A 176 -59.66 61.96 -10.66
C GLU A 176 -58.80 61.35 -11.78
N THR A 177 -59.33 60.70 -12.81
CA THR A 177 -60.62 60.83 -13.55
C THR A 177 -61.13 59.49 -14.05
#